data_AF-A0AAV6ZNF6-F1
#
_entry.id   AF-A0AAV6ZNF6-F1
#
_cell.length_a   1.000
_cell.length_b   1.000
_cell.length_c   1.000
_cell.angle_alpha   90.00
_cell.angle_beta   90.00
_cell.angle_gamma   90.00
#
_symmetry.space_group_name_H-M   'P 1'
#
loop_
_entity.id
_entity.type
_entity.pdbx_description
1 polymer ?
#
loop_
_entity_poly.entity_id
_entity_poly.type
_entity_poly.pdbx_seq_one_letter_code
_entity_poly.pdbx_strand_id
1 'polypeptide(L)'
;MEAMAIYNFKTTERDELPFSKGDTLKILNMEDDQNWYKAELYGVEGYVPKNYIKLKPHLWYAGRISRQVAEEILLGRRYTGAYVIRDSESSPGEFSISVNYGHHVQHFKVLRERNGTYYLWETKFTSLNELVDYYKSNSIAKTHLVLLRDEEEKNSELSIGQSLDLFTVVETETLVLMAMRPVILEYWPFK
;
A
#
# COMPACT_ATOMS: atom_id res chain seq x y z
N MET A 1 12.46 -5.20 -2.60
CA MET A 1 11.47 -4.43 -3.39
C MET A 1 11.30 -5.11 -4.74
N GLU A 2 10.14 -5.03 -5.39
CA GLU A 2 9.97 -5.64 -6.73
C GLU A 2 10.13 -4.61 -7.85
N ALA A 3 10.62 -5.09 -9.00
CA ALA A 3 10.67 -4.33 -10.24
C ALA A 3 10.15 -5.17 -11.39
N MET A 4 9.48 -4.54 -12.35
CA MET A 4 9.09 -5.18 -13.59
C MET A 4 10.10 -4.84 -14.68
N ALA A 5 10.62 -5.86 -15.37
CA ALA A 5 11.43 -5.65 -16.56
C ALA A 5 10.58 -5.04 -17.68
N ILE A 6 10.99 -3.87 -18.18
CA ILE A 6 10.28 -3.18 -19.28
C ILE A 6 10.90 -3.47 -20.65
N TYR A 7 12.13 -4.00 -20.67
CA TYR A 7 12.84 -4.47 -21.86
C TYR A 7 13.50 -5.83 -21.60
N ASN A 8 13.92 -6.50 -22.67
CA ASN A 8 14.77 -7.69 -22.57
C ASN A 8 16.20 -7.24 -22.29
N PHE A 9 16.89 -7.96 -21.41
CA PHE A 9 18.30 -7.72 -21.13
C PHE A 9 19.07 -9.04 -21.30
N LYS A 10 20.00 -9.03 -22.25
CA LYS A 10 20.90 -10.15 -22.54
C LYS A 10 22.31 -9.70 -22.26
N THR A 11 23.07 -10.55 -21.59
CA THR A 11 24.44 -10.29 -21.21
C THR A 11 25.28 -11.56 -21.29
N THR A 12 26.58 -11.38 -21.45
CA THR A 12 27.60 -12.42 -21.34
C THR A 12 28.46 -12.25 -20.10
N GLU A 13 28.31 -11.14 -19.38
CA GLU A 13 29.04 -10.86 -18.15
C GLU A 13 28.52 -11.75 -17.01
N ARG A 14 29.42 -12.19 -16.13
CA ARG A 14 29.12 -13.22 -15.12
C ARG A 14 28.37 -12.68 -13.90
N ASP A 15 28.48 -11.38 -13.67
CA ASP A 15 27.91 -10.65 -12.53
C ASP A 15 26.60 -9.94 -12.88
N GLU A 16 26.23 -9.89 -14.17
CA GLU A 16 24.98 -9.33 -14.64
C GLU A 16 23.87 -10.39 -14.72
N LEU A 17 22.63 -9.99 -14.45
CA LEU A 17 21.48 -10.90 -14.42
C LEU A 17 20.66 -10.76 -15.71
N PRO A 18 20.61 -11.78 -16.59
CA PRO A 18 19.76 -11.74 -17.78
C PRO A 18 18.28 -11.90 -17.41
N PHE A 19 17.41 -11.17 -18.11
CA PHE A 19 15.96 -11.22 -17.90
C PHE A 19 15.19 -10.83 -19.17
N SER A 20 13.91 -11.20 -19.22
CA SER A 20 12.97 -10.87 -20.30
C SER A 20 11.99 -9.80 -19.86
N LYS A 21 11.50 -9.01 -20.83
CA LYS A 21 10.43 -8.05 -20.62
C LYS A 21 9.23 -8.74 -19.98
N GLY A 22 8.72 -8.17 -18.89
CA GLY A 22 7.62 -8.70 -18.10
C GLY A 22 8.05 -9.47 -16.85
N ASP A 23 9.32 -9.89 -16.75
CA ASP A 23 9.82 -10.56 -15.55
C ASP A 23 9.68 -9.65 -14.31
N THR A 24 9.31 -10.26 -13.18
CA THR A 24 9.31 -9.59 -11.87
C THR A 24 10.59 -9.93 -11.14
N LEU A 25 11.45 -8.93 -10.97
CA LEU A 25 12.75 -9.00 -10.34
C LEU A 25 12.66 -8.57 -8.88
N LYS A 26 13.33 -9.28 -7.98
CA LYS A 26 13.47 -8.89 -6.58
C LYS A 26 14.74 -8.06 -6.41
N ILE A 27 14.59 -6.77 -6.17
CA ILE A 27 15.71 -5.86 -5.92
C ILE A 27 16.23 -6.05 -4.50
N LEU A 28 17.51 -6.38 -4.41
CA LEU A 28 18.26 -6.70 -3.21
C LEU A 28 19.06 -5.51 -2.67
N ASN A 29 19.63 -4.69 -3.56
CA ASN A 29 20.36 -3.47 -3.19
C ASN A 29 20.15 -2.37 -4.23
N MET A 30 19.88 -1.15 -3.75
CA MET A 30 19.63 0.04 -4.56
C MET A 30 20.72 1.11 -4.44
N GLU A 31 21.67 0.95 -3.54
CA GLU A 31 22.52 2.04 -3.05
C GLU A 31 23.98 1.96 -3.52
N ASP A 32 24.40 0.82 -4.04
CA ASP A 32 25.81 0.58 -4.38
C ASP A 32 26.27 1.32 -5.64
N ASP A 33 25.38 1.56 -6.61
CA ASP A 33 25.75 2.10 -7.93
C ASP A 33 24.68 3.06 -8.47
N GLN A 34 25.08 4.03 -9.29
CA GLN A 34 24.16 5.03 -9.85
C GLN A 34 23.31 4.49 -11.00
N ASN A 35 23.79 3.51 -11.76
CA ASN A 35 23.20 2.98 -12.99
C ASN A 35 22.71 1.53 -12.87
N TRP A 36 23.14 0.81 -11.84
CA TRP A 36 22.81 -0.60 -11.62
C TRP A 36 22.09 -0.84 -10.29
N TYR A 37 21.26 -1.88 -10.27
CA TYR A 37 20.72 -2.47 -9.05
C TYR A 37 21.19 -3.90 -8.92
N LYS A 38 21.40 -4.36 -7.69
CA LYS A 38 21.56 -5.79 -7.44
C LYS A 38 20.18 -6.42 -7.28
N ALA A 39 19.89 -7.46 -8.06
CA ALA A 39 18.59 -8.11 -8.11
C ALA A 39 18.71 -9.64 -8.09
N GLU A 40 17.59 -10.30 -7.85
CA GLU A 40 17.40 -11.75 -7.86
C GLU A 40 16.25 -12.11 -8.80
N LEU A 41 16.44 -13.12 -9.64
CA LEU A 41 15.42 -13.73 -10.51
C LEU A 41 15.56 -15.25 -10.47
N TYR A 42 14.48 -15.96 -10.10
CA TYR A 42 14.46 -17.42 -9.98
C TYR A 42 15.63 -18.00 -9.14
N GLY A 43 16.01 -17.31 -8.07
CA GLY A 43 17.10 -17.70 -7.18
C GLY A 43 18.51 -17.37 -7.68
N VAL A 44 18.64 -16.75 -8.86
CA VAL A 44 19.92 -16.27 -9.40
C VAL A 44 20.07 -14.78 -9.12
N GLU A 45 21.18 -14.39 -8.49
CA GLU A 45 21.51 -12.98 -8.23
C GLU A 45 22.43 -12.40 -9.30
N GLY A 46 22.28 -11.11 -9.58
CA GLY A 46 23.21 -10.34 -10.40
C GLY A 46 22.79 -8.88 -10.54
N TYR A 47 23.55 -8.11 -11.30
CA TYR A 47 23.29 -6.71 -11.57
C TYR A 47 22.31 -6.52 -12.73
N VAL A 48 21.39 -5.58 -12.57
CA VAL A 48 20.43 -5.19 -13.60
C VAL A 48 20.47 -3.68 -13.84
N PRO A 49 20.37 -3.22 -15.10
CA PRO A 49 20.44 -1.80 -15.41
C PRO A 49 19.13 -1.10 -15.00
N LYS A 50 19.24 0.02 -14.28
CA LYS A 50 18.08 0.75 -13.73
C LYS A 50 17.09 1.20 -14.80
N ASN A 51 17.57 1.56 -15.98
CA ASN A 51 16.73 2.01 -17.10
C ASN A 51 16.00 0.87 -17.83
N TYR A 52 16.27 -0.39 -17.48
CA TYR A 52 15.61 -1.56 -18.08
C TYR A 52 14.47 -2.11 -17.23
N ILE A 53 14.30 -1.55 -16.03
CA ILE A 53 13.31 -2.00 -15.08
C ILE A 53 12.48 -0.80 -14.61
N LYS A 54 11.20 -1.05 -14.36
CA LYS A 54 10.35 -0.12 -13.66
C LYS A 54 10.18 -0.68 -12.25
N LEU A 55 10.79 -0.02 -11.26
CA LEU A 55 10.46 -0.30 -9.85
C LEU A 55 8.94 -0.22 -9.74
N LYS A 56 8.30 -1.24 -9.18
CA LYS A 56 6.88 -1.12 -8.84
C LYS A 56 6.85 -0.13 -7.67
N PRO A 57 6.38 1.12 -7.85
CA PRO A 57 6.29 2.04 -6.73
C PRO A 57 5.20 1.48 -5.84
N HIS A 58 5.60 0.88 -4.74
CA HIS A 58 4.65 0.61 -3.70
C HIS A 58 4.44 1.91 -2.95
N LEU A 59 3.21 2.43 -2.97
CA LEU A 59 2.84 3.66 -2.24
C LEU A 59 3.18 3.57 -0.74
N TRP A 60 3.33 2.34 -0.23
CA TRP A 60 3.77 2.07 1.13
C TRP A 60 5.29 2.17 1.34
N TYR A 61 6.15 2.14 0.33
CA TYR A 61 7.61 2.27 0.52
C TYR A 61 8.06 3.74 0.39
N ALA A 62 8.42 4.34 1.51
CA ALA A 62 8.84 5.73 1.60
C ALA A 62 10.37 5.93 1.51
N GLY A 63 11.16 4.85 1.44
CA GLY A 63 12.62 4.90 1.36
C GLY A 63 13.26 5.54 2.60
N ARG A 64 14.28 6.37 2.39
CA ARG A 64 15.06 7.06 3.44
C ARG A 64 14.28 8.24 4.04
N ILE A 65 13.27 7.95 4.85
CA ILE A 65 12.61 8.94 5.72
C ILE A 65 12.89 8.67 7.18
N SER A 66 12.93 9.72 7.99
CA SER A 66 13.13 9.56 9.43
C SER A 66 11.90 8.97 10.11
N ARG A 67 12.11 8.43 11.31
CA ARG A 67 11.03 7.99 12.21
C ARG A 67 10.01 9.11 12.41
N GLN A 68 10.50 10.33 12.67
CA GLN A 68 9.66 11.51 12.92
C GLN A 68 8.84 11.88 11.70
N VAL A 69 9.45 11.90 10.50
CA VAL A 69 8.74 12.16 9.25
C VAL A 69 7.67 11.10 8.99
N ALA A 70 7.95 9.83 9.29
CA ALA A 70 6.95 8.77 9.19
C ALA A 70 5.79 8.96 10.19
N GLU A 71 6.07 9.40 11.41
CA GLU A 71 5.05 9.71 12.42
C GLU A 71 4.14 10.85 11.94
N GLU A 72 4.70 11.95 11.42
CA GLU A 72 3.94 13.08 10.88
C GLU A 72 3.01 12.68 9.73
N ILE A 73 3.53 11.92 8.74
CA ILE A 73 2.75 11.42 7.61
C ILE A 73 1.58 10.55 8.10
N LEU A 74 1.87 9.60 8.99
CA LEU A 74 0.90 8.62 9.42
C LEU A 74 -0.15 9.18 10.36
N LEU A 75 0.21 10.08 11.28
CA LEU A 75 -0.76 10.76 12.14
C LEU A 75 -1.67 11.71 11.34
N GLY A 76 -1.20 12.24 10.21
CA GLY A 76 -2.03 12.94 9.24
C GLY A 76 -3.10 12.05 8.60
N ARG A 77 -2.86 10.73 8.51
CA ARG A 77 -3.83 9.75 8.00
C ARG A 77 -4.82 9.39 9.11
N ARG A 78 -6.07 9.84 8.97
CA ARG A 78 -7.14 9.64 9.97
C ARG A 78 -7.76 8.22 9.94
N TYR A 79 -6.94 7.17 9.89
CA TYR A 79 -7.41 5.79 9.98
C TYR A 79 -6.32 4.86 10.55
N THR A 80 -6.74 3.94 11.44
CA THR A 80 -5.88 2.88 11.97
C THR A 80 -5.48 1.90 10.87
N GLY A 81 -4.24 1.42 10.90
CA GLY A 81 -3.69 0.51 9.91
C GLY A 81 -3.00 1.19 8.73
N ALA A 82 -3.08 2.53 8.63
CA ALA A 82 -2.24 3.30 7.71
C ALA A 82 -0.77 3.00 7.98
N TYR A 83 0.03 2.78 6.94
CA TYR A 83 1.41 2.33 7.13
C TYR A 83 2.38 2.87 6.08
N VAL A 84 3.66 2.87 6.44
CA VAL A 84 4.79 3.06 5.53
C VAL A 84 5.94 2.14 5.92
N ILE A 85 6.69 1.67 4.93
CA ILE A 85 7.97 0.99 5.08
C ILE A 85 9.06 1.99 4.73
N ARG A 86 10.07 2.07 5.59
CA ARG A 86 11.20 3.00 5.47
C ARG A 86 12.51 2.31 5.78
N ASP A 87 13.60 2.93 5.38
CA ASP A 87 14.93 2.51 5.80
C ASP A 87 15.13 2.74 7.29
N SER A 88 15.78 1.77 7.95
CA SER A 88 16.01 1.82 9.38
C SER A 88 17.18 2.76 9.72
N GLU A 89 16.88 3.88 10.37
CA GLU A 89 17.91 4.84 10.82
C GLU A 89 18.86 4.25 11.86
N SER A 90 18.35 3.37 12.73
CA SER A 90 19.13 2.76 13.81
C SER A 90 19.89 1.50 13.36
N SER A 91 19.64 1.00 12.15
CA SER A 91 20.27 -0.22 11.65
C SER A 91 20.41 -0.14 10.13
N PRO A 92 21.53 0.42 9.63
CA PRO A 92 21.78 0.58 8.20
C PRO A 92 21.62 -0.74 7.43
N GLY A 93 20.91 -0.71 6.31
CA GLY A 93 20.63 -1.90 5.48
C GLY A 93 19.42 -2.73 5.92
N GLU A 94 18.73 -2.33 7.00
CA GLU A 94 17.48 -2.95 7.45
C GLU A 94 16.28 -2.04 7.24
N PHE A 95 15.07 -2.61 7.31
CA PHE A 95 13.83 -1.86 7.11
C PHE A 95 13.04 -1.72 8.42
N SER A 96 12.18 -0.70 8.46
CA SER A 96 11.18 -0.52 9.51
C SER A 96 9.80 -0.31 8.91
N ILE A 97 8.78 -0.90 9.51
CA ILE A 97 7.36 -0.64 9.21
C ILE A 97 6.80 0.28 10.28
N SER A 98 6.39 1.47 9.90
CA SER A 98 5.66 2.40 10.77
C SER A 98 4.16 2.24 10.48
N VAL A 99 3.34 2.11 11.53
CA VAL A 99 1.90 1.86 11.40
C VAL A 99 1.13 2.78 12.34
N ASN A 100 0.06 3.39 11.86
CA ASN A 100 -0.85 4.21 12.66
C ASN A 100 -1.78 3.31 13.49
N TYR A 101 -1.75 3.51 14.81
CA TYR A 101 -2.58 2.82 15.82
C TYR A 101 -3.77 3.69 16.29
N GLY A 102 -4.13 4.70 15.52
CA GLY A 102 -5.18 5.69 15.79
C GLY A 102 -4.65 6.95 16.47
N HIS A 103 -4.04 6.80 17.66
CA HIS A 103 -3.55 7.93 18.47
C HIS A 103 -2.03 8.10 18.48
N HIS A 104 -1.31 7.07 18.05
CA HIS A 104 0.14 7.04 17.99
C HIS A 104 0.58 6.17 16.82
N VAL A 105 1.88 6.22 16.50
CA VAL A 105 2.48 5.37 15.49
C VAL A 105 3.37 4.35 16.17
N GLN A 106 3.18 3.08 15.81
CA GLN A 106 4.00 1.98 16.27
C GLN A 106 5.01 1.61 15.18
N HIS A 107 6.24 1.31 15.58
CA HIS A 107 7.30 0.93 14.64
C HIS A 107 7.73 -0.51 14.86
N PHE A 108 7.80 -1.27 13.78
CA PHE A 108 8.22 -2.65 13.73
C PHE A 108 9.52 -2.74 12.95
N LYS A 109 10.53 -3.35 13.56
CA LYS A 109 11.79 -3.65 12.88
C LYS A 109 11.59 -4.86 11.98
N VAL A 110 11.89 -4.72 10.68
CA VAL A 110 11.91 -5.84 9.75
C VAL A 110 13.24 -6.54 9.86
N LEU A 111 13.21 -7.79 10.31
CA LEU A 111 14.39 -8.63 10.42
C LEU A 111 14.61 -9.38 9.12
N ARG A 112 15.88 -9.65 8.80
CA ARG A 112 16.29 -10.40 7.60
C ARG A 112 17.22 -11.54 7.99
N GLU A 113 16.92 -12.75 7.54
CA GLU A 113 17.82 -13.90 7.70
C GLU A 113 18.93 -13.90 6.65
N ARG A 114 19.99 -14.69 6.90
CA ARG A 114 21.13 -14.85 5.96
C ARG A 114 20.70 -15.39 4.59
N ASN A 115 19.61 -16.18 4.55
CA ASN A 115 19.02 -16.70 3.31
C ASN A 115 18.18 -15.66 2.54
N GLY A 116 18.09 -14.41 3.04
CA GLY A 116 17.38 -13.32 2.37
C GLY A 116 15.88 -13.25 2.64
N THR A 117 15.34 -14.04 3.57
CA THR A 117 13.92 -13.96 3.99
C THR A 117 13.68 -12.87 5.03
N TYR A 118 12.48 -12.29 5.03
CA TYR A 118 12.04 -11.17 5.88
C TYR A 118 10.99 -11.63 6.89
N TYR A 119 11.01 -11.06 8.10
CA TYR A 119 10.02 -11.35 9.14
C TYR A 119 9.91 -10.23 10.19
N LEU A 120 8.77 -10.17 10.87
CA LEU A 120 8.57 -9.37 12.09
C LEU A 120 8.48 -10.25 13.34
N TRP A 121 7.88 -11.44 13.17
CA TRP A 121 7.54 -12.39 14.22
C TRP A 121 8.01 -13.79 13.83
N GLU A 122 7.13 -14.79 13.82
CA GLU A 122 7.49 -16.19 13.52
C GLU A 122 7.38 -16.50 12.01
N THR A 123 6.43 -15.89 11.31
CA THR A 123 6.21 -16.10 9.86
C THR A 123 7.28 -15.37 9.04
N LYS A 124 7.84 -16.09 8.05
CA LYS A 124 8.92 -15.62 7.15
C LYS A 124 8.42 -15.47 5.72
N PHE A 125 8.96 -14.49 5.01
CA PHE A 125 8.55 -14.10 3.67
C PHE A 125 9.75 -13.95 2.75
N THR A 126 9.59 -14.22 1.46
CA THR A 126 10.70 -14.13 0.51
C THR A 126 10.91 -12.69 0.01
N SER A 127 9.92 -11.82 0.21
CA SER A 127 9.96 -10.40 -0.15
C SER A 127 9.20 -9.53 0.86
N LEU A 128 9.48 -8.23 0.87
CA LEU A 128 8.68 -7.25 1.64
C LEU A 128 7.23 -7.19 1.16
N ASN A 129 7.00 -7.47 -0.12
CA ASN A 129 5.68 -7.49 -0.72
C ASN A 129 4.79 -8.56 -0.10
N GLU A 130 5.27 -9.80 -0.05
CA GLU A 130 4.57 -10.91 0.60
C GLU A 130 4.33 -10.63 2.09
N LEU A 131 5.31 -10.03 2.77
CA LEU A 131 5.16 -9.61 4.16
C LEU A 131 4.00 -8.60 4.32
N VAL A 132 3.95 -7.57 3.48
CA VAL A 132 2.90 -6.56 3.50
C VAL A 132 1.54 -7.18 3.22
N ASP A 133 1.42 -7.97 2.15
CA ASP A 133 0.17 -8.59 1.75
C ASP A 133 -0.35 -9.55 2.83
N TYR A 134 0.54 -10.27 3.51
CA TYR A 134 0.16 -11.09 4.66
C TYR A 134 -0.48 -10.26 5.78
N TYR A 135 0.12 -9.12 6.16
CA TYR A 135 -0.39 -8.28 7.25
C TYR A 135 -1.59 -7.39 6.85
N LYS A 136 -2.00 -7.39 5.58
CA LYS A 136 -3.32 -6.86 5.19
C LYS A 136 -4.47 -7.75 5.67
N SER A 137 -4.24 -9.05 5.81
CA SER A 137 -5.25 -10.01 6.27
C SER A 137 -4.97 -10.60 7.65
N ASN A 138 -3.76 -10.41 8.19
CA ASN A 138 -3.36 -10.92 9.50
C ASN A 138 -2.89 -9.76 10.39
N SER A 139 -3.18 -9.83 11.69
CA SER A 139 -2.80 -8.76 12.61
C SER A 139 -1.28 -8.61 12.69
N ILE A 140 -0.80 -7.37 12.54
CA ILE A 140 0.61 -7.04 12.80
C ILE A 140 0.90 -6.93 14.31
N ALA A 141 -0.12 -6.62 15.12
CA ALA A 141 -0.04 -6.55 16.57
C ALA A 141 -0.31 -7.91 17.23
N LYS A 142 0.40 -8.18 18.35
CA LYS A 142 0.18 -9.37 19.18
C LYS A 142 -1.01 -9.27 20.14
N THR A 143 -1.39 -8.05 20.53
CA THR A 143 -2.35 -7.83 21.63
C THR A 143 -3.76 -7.50 21.17
N HIS A 144 -3.92 -6.96 19.97
CA HIS A 144 -5.21 -6.59 19.37
C HIS A 144 -5.10 -6.62 17.85
N LEU A 145 -6.24 -6.56 17.16
CA LEU A 145 -6.31 -6.62 15.70
C LEU A 145 -5.88 -5.28 15.07
N VAL A 146 -4.77 -5.28 14.34
CA VAL A 146 -4.33 -4.17 13.49
C VAL A 146 -3.87 -4.74 12.15
N LEU A 147 -4.60 -4.42 11.09
CA LEU A 147 -4.28 -4.82 9.71
C LEU A 147 -3.64 -3.64 8.98
N LEU A 148 -2.72 -3.93 8.06
CA LEU A 148 -2.21 -2.93 7.13
C LEU A 148 -3.30 -2.57 6.13
N ARG A 149 -3.49 -1.28 5.87
CA ARG A 149 -4.52 -0.75 4.97
C ARG A 149 -3.92 0.20 3.95
N ASP A 150 -4.19 -0.05 2.68
CA ASP A 150 -3.77 0.82 1.59
C ASP A 150 -4.67 2.06 1.52
N GLU A 151 -4.12 3.16 1.01
CA GLU A 151 -4.84 4.44 0.92
C GLU A 151 -6.02 4.39 -0.07
N GLU A 152 -5.92 3.55 -1.11
CA GLU A 152 -6.92 3.43 -2.20
C GLU A 152 -8.20 2.69 -1.79
N GLU A 153 -8.14 1.79 -0.80
CA GLU A 153 -9.31 1.04 -0.29
C GLU A 153 -10.35 1.95 0.36
N LYS A 154 -10.00 3.21 0.64
CA LYS A 154 -10.91 4.21 1.20
C LYS A 154 -11.71 4.97 0.14
N ASN A 155 -11.16 5.16 -1.07
CA ASN A 155 -11.89 5.89 -2.13
C ASN A 155 -13.10 5.08 -2.62
N SER A 156 -13.05 3.76 -2.56
CA SER A 156 -14.20 2.87 -2.82
C SER A 156 -15.25 2.93 -1.71
N GLU A 157 -14.88 2.90 -0.42
CA GLU A 157 -15.86 3.01 0.69
C GLU A 157 -16.48 4.41 0.80
N LEU A 158 -15.70 5.48 0.59
CA LEU A 158 -16.20 6.86 0.58
C LEU A 158 -17.13 7.13 -0.60
N SER A 159 -16.86 6.55 -1.78
CA SER A 159 -17.74 6.71 -2.95
C SER A 159 -19.05 5.93 -2.84
N ILE A 160 -19.02 4.72 -2.25
CA ILE A 160 -20.23 3.94 -1.97
C ILE A 160 -21.07 4.62 -0.87
N GLY A 161 -20.42 5.11 0.20
CA GLY A 161 -21.09 5.82 1.29
C GLY A 161 -21.75 7.12 0.82
N GLN A 162 -21.04 7.94 0.04
CA GLN A 162 -21.60 9.16 -0.56
C GLN A 162 -22.75 8.85 -1.54
N SER A 163 -22.66 7.76 -2.31
CA SER A 163 -23.73 7.36 -3.23
C SER A 163 -25.01 6.92 -2.49
N LEU A 164 -24.88 6.20 -1.37
CA LEU A 164 -26.02 5.74 -0.56
C LEU A 164 -26.67 6.91 0.21
N ASP A 165 -25.85 7.82 0.74
CA ASP A 165 -26.36 9.04 1.38
C ASP A 165 -27.12 9.92 0.38
N LEU A 166 -26.62 10.06 -0.85
CA LEU A 166 -27.29 10.82 -1.91
C LEU A 166 -28.63 10.16 -2.31
N PHE A 167 -28.68 8.83 -2.45
CA PHE A 167 -29.93 8.11 -2.73
C PHE A 167 -30.97 8.30 -1.62
N THR A 168 -30.53 8.24 -0.36
CA THR A 168 -31.42 8.41 0.80
C THR A 168 -31.97 9.84 0.85
N VAL A 169 -31.15 10.86 0.56
CA VAL A 169 -31.58 12.26 0.51
C VAL A 169 -32.62 12.47 -0.60
N VAL A 170 -32.40 11.92 -1.80
CA VAL A 170 -33.34 12.07 -2.94
C VAL A 170 -34.70 11.43 -2.65
N GLU A 171 -34.73 10.26 -2.01
CA GLU A 171 -35.99 9.60 -1.62
C GLU A 171 -36.76 10.41 -0.55
N THR A 172 -36.05 10.99 0.43
CA THR A 172 -36.70 11.81 1.46
C THR A 172 -37.24 13.14 0.92
N GLU A 173 -36.53 13.82 0.01
CA GLU A 173 -37.02 15.06 -0.62
C GLU A 173 -38.21 14.80 -1.57
N THR A 174 -38.23 13.66 -2.27
CA THR A 174 -39.33 13.30 -3.17
C THR A 174 -40.62 12.98 -2.39
N LEU A 175 -40.51 12.32 -1.23
CA LEU A 175 -41.66 12.04 -0.36
C LEU A 175 -42.22 13.29 0.32
N VAL A 176 -41.37 14.25 0.70
CA VAL A 176 -41.81 15.52 1.29
C VAL A 176 -42.58 16.38 0.27
N LEU A 177 -42.15 16.40 -1.00
CA LEU A 177 -42.85 17.11 -2.08
C LEU A 177 -44.20 16.45 -2.46
N MET A 178 -44.36 15.13 -2.25
CA MET A 178 -45.63 14.44 -2.46
C MET A 178 -46.62 14.62 -1.30
N ALA A 179 -46.17 15.01 -0.11
CA ALA A 179 -47.02 15.20 1.07
C ALA A 179 -47.58 16.63 1.25
N MET A 180 -47.21 17.60 0.40
CA MET A 180 -47.63 19.00 0.51
C MET A 180 -48.51 19.51 -0.66
N ARG A 181 -49.49 18.72 -1.10
CA ARG A 181 -50.63 19.25 -1.90
C ARG A 181 -51.89 19.37 -1.04
N PRO A 182 -52.28 20.59 -0.61
CA PRO A 182 -53.61 20.83 -0.06
C PRO A 182 -54.64 20.97 -1.19
N VAL A 183 -55.64 20.10 -1.11
CA VAL A 183 -57.07 20.27 -1.44
C VAL A 183 -57.45 21.55 -2.21
N ILE A 184 -57.76 21.39 -3.50
CA ILE A 184 -58.79 22.22 -4.18
C ILE A 184 -59.86 21.24 -4.64
N LEU A 185 -60.98 21.21 -3.90
CA LEU A 185 -62.19 20.48 -4.24
C LEU A 185 -63.16 21.47 -4.87
N GLU A 186 -63.41 21.29 -6.17
CA GLU A 186 -64.44 21.97 -6.94
C GLU A 186 -65.83 21.68 -6.36
N TYR A 187 -66.66 22.72 -6.24
CA TYR A 187 -68.11 22.58 -6.20
C TYR A 187 -68.74 23.60 -7.14
N TRP A 188 -69.20 23.11 -8.29
CA TRP A 188 -70.20 23.73 -9.14
C TRP A 188 -71.59 23.26 -8.67
N PRO A 189 -72.65 24.07 -8.81
CA PRO A 189 -73.88 23.45 -9.27
C PRO A 189 -74.56 24.23 -10.40
N PHE A 190 -75.04 23.44 -11.36
CA PHE A 190 -76.17 23.78 -12.22
C PHE A 190 -77.41 24.00 -11.34
N LYS A 191 -77.99 25.20 -11.35
CA LYS A 191 -79.34 25.47 -11.87
C LYS A 191 -79.63 26.97 -11.89
#